data_AF-A0A8R1EG84-F1
#
_entry.id   AF-A0A8R1EG84-F1
#
_cell.length_a   1.000
_cell.length_b   1.000
_cell.length_c   1.000
_cell.angle_alpha   90.00
_cell.angle_beta   90.00
_cell.angle_gamma   90.00
#
_symmetry.space_group_name_H-M   'P 1'
#
loop_
_entity.id
_entity.type
_entity.pdbx_description
1 polymer ?
#
loop_
_entity_poly.entity_id
_entity_poly.type
_entity_poly.pdbx_seq_one_letter_code
_entity_poly.pdbx_strand_id
1 'polypeptide(L)'
;MLKTFKAIIKPLATYAGPAWHQLMSDTRMAKLERQYIGGLKACCGLTKDPPKELVYCETKMMPLKEELEKRQRGDTKTIQKRNHTVFVKRDTVPHPPYTPDIAPSDYHLFRPLKLFLKEKRFAKYEDLKMAMFDFFDSQSAAF
;
A
#
# COMPACT_ATOMS: atom_id res chain seq x y z
N MET A 1 -20.37 -5.46 17.67
CA MET A 1 -19.25 -4.63 18.16
C MET A 1 -17.91 -5.28 17.86
N LEU A 2 -17.49 -6.31 18.61
CA LEU A 2 -16.16 -6.94 18.40
C LEU A 2 -15.96 -7.50 16.98
N LYS A 3 -16.94 -8.19 16.40
CA LYS A 3 -16.87 -8.75 15.03
C LYS A 3 -16.57 -7.66 13.98
N THR A 4 -17.24 -6.52 14.06
CA THR A 4 -17.04 -5.35 13.19
C THR A 4 -15.65 -4.74 13.37
N PHE A 5 -15.19 -4.63 14.62
CA PHE A 5 -13.84 -4.15 14.93
C PHE A 5 -12.76 -5.07 14.35
N LYS A 6 -12.93 -6.40 14.45
CA LYS A 6 -12.02 -7.41 13.85
C LYS A 6 -12.00 -7.31 12.32
N ALA A 7 -13.14 -7.10 11.70
CA ALA A 7 -13.30 -7.14 10.24
C ALA A 7 -12.87 -5.85 9.54
N ILE A 8 -13.00 -4.69 10.18
CA ILE A 8 -12.82 -3.38 9.53
C ILE A 8 -11.67 -2.60 10.14
N ILE A 9 -11.68 -2.40 11.46
CA ILE A 9 -10.73 -1.51 12.14
C ILE A 9 -9.34 -2.15 12.25
N LYS A 10 -9.26 -3.45 12.53
CA LYS A 10 -7.96 -4.14 12.63
C LYS A 10 -7.19 -4.17 11.30
N PRO A 11 -7.77 -4.58 10.15
CA PRO A 11 -7.04 -4.56 8.88
C PRO A 11 -6.54 -3.17 8.51
N LEU A 12 -7.34 -2.11 8.76
CA LEU A 12 -6.94 -0.73 8.51
C LEU A 12 -5.76 -0.31 9.39
N ALA A 13 -5.82 -0.55 10.70
CA ALA A 13 -4.72 -0.23 11.60
C ALA A 13 -3.45 -1.05 11.28
N THR A 14 -3.61 -2.31 10.92
CA THR A 14 -2.54 -3.24 10.57
C THR A 14 -1.89 -2.91 9.21
N TYR A 15 -2.65 -2.39 8.24
CA TYR A 15 -2.15 -1.98 6.93
C TYR A 15 -1.57 -0.56 6.93
N ALA A 16 -2.26 0.39 7.56
CA ALA A 16 -1.82 1.78 7.64
C ALA A 16 -0.67 1.99 8.63
N GLY A 17 -0.57 1.15 9.67
CA GLY A 17 0.46 1.25 10.71
C GLY A 17 1.90 1.35 10.17
N PRO A 18 2.36 0.41 9.32
CA PRO A 18 3.71 0.46 8.75
C PRO A 18 3.93 1.67 7.83
N ALA A 19 2.95 2.02 6.99
CA ALA A 19 3.05 3.15 6.08
C ALA A 19 3.11 4.49 6.82
N TRP A 20 2.43 4.59 7.96
CA TRP A 20 2.37 5.83 8.74
C TRP A 20 3.47 5.90 9.80
N HIS A 21 4.19 4.81 10.07
CA HIS A 21 5.31 4.76 11.03
C HIS A 21 6.47 5.67 10.65
N GLN A 22 6.71 5.87 9.34
CA GLN A 22 7.73 6.81 8.86
C GLN A 22 7.25 8.27 8.89
N LEU A 23 5.94 8.49 8.85
CA LEU A 23 5.32 9.82 8.73
C LEU A 23 4.85 10.38 10.08
N MET A 24 4.66 9.53 11.09
CA MET A 24 4.19 9.90 12.42
C MET A 24 5.28 9.65 13.48
N SER A 25 5.44 10.63 14.37
CA SER A 25 6.36 10.51 15.51
C SER A 25 5.88 9.49 16.53
N ASP A 26 6.80 8.92 17.31
CA ASP A 26 6.51 7.91 18.34
C ASP A 26 5.38 8.35 19.30
N THR A 27 5.34 9.64 19.66
CA THR A 27 4.28 10.23 20.49
C THR A 27 2.89 10.13 19.85
N ARG A 28 2.80 10.32 18.52
CA ARG A 28 1.55 10.22 17.76
C ARG A 28 1.13 8.75 17.61
N MET A 29 2.08 7.85 17.40
CA MET A 29 1.83 6.41 17.40
C MET A 29 1.31 5.92 18.74
N ALA A 30 1.93 6.32 19.85
CA ALA A 30 1.44 5.99 21.19
C ALA A 30 0.04 6.54 21.49
N LYS A 31 -0.35 7.66 20.86
CA LYS A 31 -1.72 8.20 20.96
C LYS A 31 -2.70 7.33 20.17
N LEU A 32 -2.33 6.90 18.97
CA LEU A 32 -3.16 6.03 18.13
C LEU A 32 -3.39 4.66 18.78
N GLU A 33 -2.34 4.06 19.36
CA GLU A 33 -2.45 2.78 20.07
C GLU A 33 -3.41 2.85 21.26
N ARG A 34 -3.34 3.94 22.04
CA ARG A 34 -4.26 4.18 23.15
C ARG A 34 -5.71 4.25 22.68
N GLN A 35 -5.97 4.90 21.54
CA GLN A 35 -7.30 4.96 20.95
C GLN A 35 -7.79 3.58 20.45
N TYR A 36 -6.92 2.82 19.77
CA TYR A 36 -7.23 1.47 19.30
C TYR A 36 -7.57 0.52 20.45
N ILE A 37 -6.77 0.53 21.51
CA ILE A 37 -7.00 -0.28 22.72
C ILE A 37 -8.27 0.17 23.43
N GLY A 38 -8.53 1.47 23.53
CA GLY A 38 -9.77 2.01 24.10
C GLY A 38 -11.01 1.53 23.36
N GLY A 39 -11.00 1.58 22.02
CA GLY A 39 -12.10 1.07 21.20
C GLY A 39 -12.30 -0.45 21.33
N LEU A 40 -11.20 -1.22 21.42
CA LEU A 40 -11.26 -2.66 21.63
C LEU A 40 -11.86 -3.01 23.00
N LYS A 41 -11.44 -2.32 24.07
CA LYS A 41 -12.01 -2.49 25.42
C LYS A 41 -13.51 -2.19 25.45
N ALA A 42 -13.93 -1.09 24.84
CA ALA A 42 -15.34 -0.70 24.73
C ALA A 42 -16.18 -1.76 23.99
N CYS A 43 -15.62 -2.39 22.95
CA CYS A 43 -16.31 -3.44 22.20
C CYS A 43 -16.45 -4.78 22.94
N CYS A 44 -15.66 -4.99 24.00
CA CYS A 44 -15.57 -6.24 24.75
C CYS A 44 -16.08 -6.14 26.20
N GLY A 45 -16.43 -4.94 26.68
CA GLY A 45 -16.94 -4.75 28.04
C GLY A 45 -15.88 -4.82 29.15
N LEU A 46 -14.59 -4.65 28.82
CA LEU A 46 -13.53 -4.62 29.84
C LEU A 46 -13.48 -3.25 30.53
N THR A 47 -13.98 -3.16 31.76
CA THR A 47 -14.20 -1.88 32.48
C THR A 47 -13.17 -1.56 33.56
N LYS A 48 -12.34 -2.51 34.00
CA LYS A 48 -11.27 -2.26 34.98
C LYS A 48 -9.95 -2.34 34.26
N ASP A 49 -9.11 -1.30 34.33
CA ASP A 49 -7.79 -1.22 33.66
C ASP A 49 -7.09 -2.58 33.56
N PRO A 50 -7.34 -3.34 32.48
CA PRO A 50 -6.77 -4.66 32.35
C PRO A 50 -5.35 -4.41 31.82
N PRO A 51 -4.33 -5.01 32.43
CA PRO A 51 -3.02 -5.16 31.81
C PRO A 51 -3.16 -5.50 30.32
N LYS A 52 -2.31 -4.94 29.46
CA LYS A 52 -2.37 -5.13 27.99
C LYS A 52 -2.43 -6.63 27.60
N GLU A 53 -1.84 -7.48 28.43
CA GLU A 53 -1.86 -8.94 28.35
C GLU A 53 -3.26 -9.54 28.52
N LEU A 54 -4.10 -9.03 29.43
CA LEU A 54 -5.46 -9.51 29.63
C LEU A 54 -6.39 -9.15 28.47
N VAL A 55 -6.20 -7.97 27.85
CA VAL A 55 -6.90 -7.59 26.61
C VAL A 55 -6.57 -8.57 25.49
N TYR A 56 -5.30 -9.00 25.38
CA TYR A 56 -4.89 -10.03 24.43
C TYR A 56 -5.53 -11.39 24.73
N CYS A 57 -5.51 -11.85 25.98
CA CYS A 57 -6.10 -13.14 26.38
C CYS A 57 -7.59 -13.23 26.05
N GLU A 58 -8.36 -12.16 26.28
CA GLU A 58 -9.80 -12.14 26.01
C GLU A 58 -10.12 -11.97 24.52
N THR A 59 -9.42 -11.07 23.84
CA THR A 59 -9.77 -10.71 22.45
C THR A 59 -9.04 -11.55 21.42
N LYS A 60 -7.95 -12.22 21.82
CA LYS A 60 -6.93 -12.85 20.97
C LYS A 60 -6.32 -11.88 19.96
N MET A 61 -6.33 -10.57 20.25
CA MET A 61 -5.79 -9.52 19.38
C MET A 61 -4.48 -8.99 19.93
N MET A 62 -3.36 -9.26 19.24
CA MET A 62 -2.07 -8.70 19.66
C MET A 62 -2.11 -7.17 19.69
N PRO A 63 -1.39 -6.54 20.63
CA PRO A 63 -1.17 -5.09 20.62
C PRO A 63 -0.59 -4.64 19.29
N LEU A 64 -1.05 -3.48 18.80
CA LEU A 64 -0.65 -2.94 17.49
C LEU A 64 0.88 -2.77 17.42
N LYS A 65 1.52 -2.30 18.51
CA LYS A 65 2.97 -2.18 18.62
C LYS A 65 3.70 -3.50 18.37
N GLU A 66 3.28 -4.55 19.05
CA GLU A 66 3.89 -5.87 18.93
C GLU A 66 3.62 -6.51 17.56
N GLU A 67 2.46 -6.22 16.96
CA GLU A 67 2.14 -6.66 15.60
C GLU A 67 3.03 -5.98 14.56
N LEU A 68 3.34 -4.69 14.75
CA LEU A 68 4.26 -3.92 13.91
C LEU A 68 5.72 -4.36 14.12
N GLU A 69 6.14 -4.55 15.37
CA GLU A 69 7.48 -5.04 15.69
C GLU A 69 7.70 -6.49 15.24
N LYS A 70 6.70 -7.39 15.34
CA LYS A 70 6.78 -8.75 14.81
C LYS A 70 6.82 -8.78 13.29
N ARG A 71 6.32 -7.75 12.60
CA ARG A 71 6.50 -7.57 11.15
C ARG A 71 7.88 -7.03 10.79
N GLN A 72 8.47 -6.18 11.65
CA GLN A 72 9.84 -5.70 11.48
C GLN A 72 10.88 -6.79 11.82
N ARG A 73 10.62 -7.64 12.83
CA ARG A 73 11.43 -8.82 13.20
C ARG A 73 11.10 -10.07 12.35
N GLY A 74 9.97 -10.06 11.66
CA GLY A 74 9.46 -11.14 10.82
C GLY A 74 10.08 -11.11 9.42
N ASP A 75 11.32 -11.57 9.36
CA ASP A 75 12.06 -11.90 8.16
C ASP A 75 11.22 -12.59 7.08
N THR A 76 11.24 -12.03 5.87
CA THR A 76 11.63 -12.63 4.56
C THR A 76 11.21 -14.06 4.16
N LYS A 77 10.56 -14.88 4.99
CA LYS A 77 10.32 -16.32 4.72
C LYS A 77 8.87 -16.80 4.80
N THR A 78 7.90 -15.97 5.19
CA THR A 78 6.49 -16.42 5.36
C THR A 78 5.46 -15.70 4.49
N ILE A 79 5.88 -14.84 3.56
CA ILE A 79 5.01 -14.17 2.57
C ILE A 79 4.52 -15.13 1.46
N GLN A 80 5.09 -16.33 1.35
CA GLN A 80 4.86 -17.20 0.18
C GLN A 80 3.58 -18.04 0.20
N LYS A 81 2.85 -18.14 1.32
CA LYS A 81 1.59 -18.87 1.38
C LYS A 81 0.51 -17.98 1.97
N ARG A 82 -0.12 -17.11 1.14
CA ARG A 82 -1.50 -16.59 1.27
C ARG A 82 -1.78 -15.30 0.48
N ASN A 83 -0.86 -14.82 -0.37
CA ASN A 83 -1.17 -13.73 -1.29
C ASN A 83 -1.11 -14.26 -2.73
N HIS A 84 -2.25 -14.68 -3.29
CA HIS A 84 -2.36 -14.85 -4.75
C HIS A 84 -2.28 -13.48 -5.46
N THR A 85 -2.41 -12.38 -4.74
CA THR A 85 -1.98 -11.06 -5.21
C THR A 85 -0.50 -10.89 -4.90
N VAL A 86 0.31 -11.29 -5.87
CA VAL A 86 1.75 -11.09 -5.91
C VAL A 86 2.07 -9.63 -5.55
N PHE A 87 2.58 -9.38 -4.35
CA PHE A 87 3.38 -8.19 -4.10
C PHE A 87 4.61 -8.35 -4.99
N VAL A 88 4.57 -7.74 -6.17
CA VAL A 88 5.74 -7.66 -7.05
C VAL A 88 6.78 -6.88 -6.27
N LYS A 89 7.76 -7.59 -5.70
CA LYS A 89 8.96 -6.99 -5.14
C LYS A 89 9.74 -6.42 -6.32
N ARG A 90 9.39 -5.19 -6.71
CA ARG A 90 10.05 -4.46 -7.80
C ARG A 90 11.23 -3.72 -7.18
N ASP A 91 12.44 -4.13 -7.55
CA ASP A 91 13.65 -3.41 -7.17
C ASP A 91 13.55 -2.00 -7.77
N THR A 92 13.57 -0.99 -6.91
CA THR A 92 13.47 0.40 -7.34
C THR A 92 14.83 0.82 -7.85
N VAL A 93 14.94 1.09 -9.15
CA VAL A 93 16.17 1.61 -9.76
C VAL A 93 16.37 3.04 -9.27
N PRO A 94 17.53 3.40 -8.68
CA PRO A 94 17.80 4.77 -8.29
C PRO A 94 17.81 5.67 -9.53
N HIS A 95 16.90 6.66 -9.56
CA HIS A 95 16.82 7.64 -10.64
C HIS A 95 17.30 9.01 -10.12
N PRO A 96 18.19 9.72 -10.83
CA PRO A 96 18.63 11.03 -10.40
C PRO A 96 17.47 12.04 -10.46
N PRO A 97 17.49 13.10 -9.62
CA PRO A 97 16.57 14.21 -9.78
C PRO A 97 16.72 14.87 -11.16
N TYR A 98 15.60 15.09 -11.85
CA TYR A 98 15.49 15.91 -13.08
C TYR A 98 16.31 15.45 -14.30
N THR A 99 16.48 14.14 -14.50
CA THR A 99 17.09 13.58 -15.72
C THR A 99 16.08 12.82 -16.58
N PRO A 100 15.21 13.52 -17.34
CA PRO A 100 14.25 12.87 -18.24
C PRO A 100 14.96 12.03 -19.31
N ASP A 101 16.16 12.40 -19.74
CA ASP A 101 16.92 11.64 -20.75
C ASP A 101 17.40 10.25 -20.28
N ILE A 102 17.28 9.94 -18.98
CA ILE A 102 17.69 8.66 -18.41
C ILE A 102 16.51 7.69 -18.29
N ALA A 103 15.27 8.19 -18.30
CA ALA A 103 14.10 7.32 -18.22
C ALA A 103 13.86 6.66 -19.60
N PRO A 104 13.88 5.31 -19.69
CA PRO A 104 13.64 4.63 -20.96
C PRO A 104 12.29 4.99 -21.59
N SER A 105 11.28 5.31 -20.77
CA SER A 105 9.97 5.78 -21.23
C SER A 105 10.04 7.11 -21.99
N ASP A 106 10.84 8.05 -21.50
CA ASP A 106 10.89 9.41 -22.05
C ASP A 106 11.56 9.44 -23.42
N TYR A 107 12.58 8.60 -23.63
CA TYR A 107 13.24 8.48 -24.92
C TYR A 107 12.55 7.49 -25.86
N HIS A 108 12.28 6.26 -25.40
CA HIS A 108 11.82 5.20 -26.30
C HIS A 108 10.31 5.22 -26.53
N LEU A 109 9.49 5.49 -25.50
CA LEU A 109 8.03 5.42 -25.63
C LEU A 109 7.40 6.77 -26.04
N PHE A 110 7.71 7.83 -25.30
CA PHE A 110 6.99 9.11 -25.48
C PHE A 110 7.39 9.86 -26.75
N ARG A 111 8.62 9.68 -27.27
CA ARG A 111 9.03 10.28 -28.55
C ARG A 111 8.22 9.75 -29.75
N PRO A 112 8.19 8.44 -30.04
CA PRO A 112 7.40 7.92 -31.16
C PRO A 112 5.91 8.11 -30.95
N LEU A 113 5.41 8.00 -29.72
CA LEU A 113 4.00 8.29 -29.42
C LEU A 113 3.65 9.75 -29.74
N LYS A 114 4.49 10.71 -29.35
CA LYS A 114 4.29 12.13 -29.67
C LYS A 114 4.29 12.38 -31.17
N LEU A 115 5.15 11.70 -31.92
CA LEU A 115 5.17 11.78 -33.39
C LEU A 115 3.88 11.21 -33.99
N PHE A 116 3.44 10.03 -33.54
CA PHE A 116 2.20 9.39 -34.00
C PHE A 116 0.95 10.25 -33.75
N LEU A 117 0.93 10.96 -32.61
CA LEU A 117 -0.20 11.82 -32.23
C LEU A 117 -0.13 13.23 -32.86
N LYS A 118 1.05 13.68 -33.32
CA LYS A 118 1.28 15.06 -33.79
C LYS A 118 0.33 15.48 -34.93
N GLU A 119 -0.05 14.55 -35.79
CA GLU A 119 -0.85 14.81 -36.98
C GLU A 119 -2.34 14.46 -36.81
N LYS A 120 -2.74 13.98 -35.63
CA LYS A 120 -4.12 13.55 -35.34
C LYS A 120 -4.86 14.61 -34.52
N ARG A 121 -6.11 14.88 -34.90
CA ARG A 121 -7.06 15.72 -34.14
C ARG A 121 -8.17 14.83 -33.61
N PHE A 122 -8.38 14.84 -32.31
CA PHE A 122 -9.41 14.03 -31.65
C PHE A 122 -10.52 14.95 -31.15
N ALA A 123 -11.77 14.66 -31.54
CA ALA A 123 -12.94 15.39 -31.04
C ALA A 123 -13.49 14.76 -29.76
N LYS A 124 -13.27 13.45 -29.56
CA LYS A 124 -13.74 12.68 -28.40
C LYS A 124 -12.59 11.94 -27.73
N TYR A 125 -12.79 11.66 -26.44
CA TYR A 125 -11.84 10.88 -25.65
C TYR A 125 -11.69 9.43 -26.17
N GLU A 126 -12.77 8.82 -26.64
CA GLU A 126 -12.72 7.44 -27.16
C GLU A 126 -11.84 7.35 -28.41
N ASP A 127 -11.85 8.36 -29.27
CA ASP A 127 -11.01 8.40 -30.47
C ASP A 127 -9.51 8.44 -30.09
N LEU A 128 -9.17 9.21 -29.06
CA LEU A 128 -7.81 9.26 -28.51
C LEU A 128 -7.41 7.91 -27.91
N LYS A 129 -8.31 7.29 -27.14
CA LYS A 129 -8.08 5.99 -26.50
C LYS A 129 -7.84 4.90 -27.53
N MET A 130 -8.63 4.84 -28.60
CA MET A 130 -8.45 3.91 -29.70
C MET A 130 -7.11 4.13 -30.42
N ALA A 131 -6.77 5.37 -30.74
CA ALA A 131 -5.48 5.69 -31.35
C ALA A 131 -4.28 5.27 -30.47
N MET A 132 -4.43 5.34 -29.15
CA MET A 132 -3.41 4.86 -28.21
C MET A 132 -3.23 3.35 -28.31
N PHE A 133 -4.32 2.57 -28.37
CA PHE A 133 -4.26 1.12 -28.56
C PHE A 133 -3.64 0.75 -29.91
N ASP A 134 -4.08 1.40 -30.99
CA ASP A 134 -3.54 1.19 -32.33
C ASP A 134 -2.01 1.42 -32.36
N PHE A 135 -1.52 2.43 -31.63
CA PHE A 135 -0.09 2.69 -31.52
C PHE A 135 0.65 1.53 -30.86
N PHE A 136 0.15 1.02 -29.73
CA PHE A 136 0.78 -0.11 -29.03
C PHE A 136 0.71 -1.40 -29.83
N ASP A 137 -0.40 -1.67 -30.52
CA ASP A 137 -0.56 -2.84 -31.37
C ASP A 137 0.32 -2.77 -32.64
N SER A 138 0.65 -1.56 -33.10
CA SER A 138 1.59 -1.35 -34.20
C SER A 138 3.07 -1.50 -33.81
N GLN A 139 3.40 -1.51 -32.52
CA GLN A 139 4.78 -1.68 -32.10
C GLN A 139 5.24 -3.13 -32.27
N SER A 140 6.46 -3.30 -32.77
CA SER A 140 7.08 -4.63 -32.85
C SER A 140 7.38 -5.17 -31.45
N ALA A 141 7.49 -6.49 -31.30
CA ALA A 141 7.86 -7.13 -30.02
C ALA A 141 9.27 -6.77 -29.49
N ALA A 142 10.08 -6.05 -30.28
CA ALA A 142 11.38 -5.52 -29.87
C ALA A 142 11.27 -4.16 -29.14
N PHE A 143 10.06 -3.63 -29.00
CA PHE A 143 9.75 -2.40 -28.28
C PHE A 143 9.48 -2.65 -26.78
#